data_AF-A0AAW9J5Z9-F1
#
_entry.id   AF-A0AAW9J5Z9-F1
#
_cell.length_a   1.000
_cell.length_b   1.000
_cell.length_c   1.000
_cell.angle_alpha   90.00
_cell.angle_beta   90.00
_cell.angle_gamma   90.00
#
_symmetry.space_group_name_H-M   'P 1'
#
loop_
_entity.id
_entity.type
_entity.pdbx_description
1 polymer ?
#
loop_
_entity_poly.entity_id
_entity_poly.type
_entity_poly.pdbx_seq_one_letter_code
_entity_poly.pdbx_strand_id
1 'polypeptide(L)'
;MNKTNIKCPRCHSEKLYKFGFDKQANQKYQCKECGRQFAPDSVSSRPKSKYPRCPKCNKATYLHHKYKHYNRYKCGSRKCNHAFSQYHNLNIDLASSENLTGSLSMKGMRFPLHTILTALTLYFLNNTSTRAISQFLKVTSNISVSHVTISSWVHKFAPYFKEKAKIFNAQLDLNSDDWHADETVVFISGKKYYLWLAIDSETRFVLAFHLTQARDSDAAFILMNQAKSMGKP
;
A
#
# COMPACT_ATOMS: atom_id res chain seq x y z
N MET A 1 -58.76 -8.55 22.07
CA MET A 1 -57.62 -8.56 21.13
C MET A 1 -56.34 -8.91 21.90
N ASN A 2 -55.78 -10.08 21.58
CA ASN A 2 -54.50 -10.70 21.95
C ASN A 2 -53.91 -10.45 23.36
N LYS A 3 -54.31 -11.27 24.34
CA LYS A 3 -53.47 -11.59 25.51
C LYS A 3 -52.23 -12.34 25.01
N THR A 4 -51.11 -11.65 24.85
CA THR A 4 -49.82 -12.30 24.63
C THR A 4 -49.55 -13.20 25.85
N ASN A 5 -49.45 -14.51 25.62
CA ASN A 5 -49.19 -15.53 26.63
C ASN A 5 -47.72 -15.45 27.07
N ILE A 6 -47.37 -14.38 27.81
CA ILE A 6 -46.01 -14.08 28.24
C ILE A 6 -45.69 -15.00 29.42
N LYS A 7 -44.75 -15.92 29.23
CA LYS A 7 -44.24 -16.84 30.26
C LYS A 7 -42.80 -16.51 30.61
N CYS A 8 -42.36 -16.88 31.81
CA CYS A 8 -40.96 -16.72 32.18
C CYS A 8 -40.04 -17.54 31.24
N PRO A 9 -39.03 -16.96 30.59
CA PRO A 9 -38.14 -17.69 29.69
C PRO A 9 -37.19 -18.66 30.40
N ARG A 10 -37.14 -18.64 31.74
CA ARG A 10 -36.25 -19.50 32.54
C ARG A 10 -36.96 -20.71 33.14
N CYS A 11 -38.17 -20.52 33.67
CA CYS A 11 -38.93 -21.56 34.38
C CYS A 11 -40.34 -21.78 33.82
N HIS A 12 -40.70 -21.09 32.73
CA HIS A 12 -42.01 -21.16 32.07
C HIS A 12 -43.23 -20.84 32.94
N SER A 13 -43.02 -20.34 34.17
CA SER A 13 -44.07 -19.88 35.05
C SER A 13 -44.88 -18.73 34.45
N GLU A 14 -46.19 -18.79 34.66
CA GLU A 14 -47.16 -17.75 34.29
C GLU A 14 -47.29 -16.68 35.37
N LYS A 15 -46.72 -16.93 36.56
CA LYS A 15 -46.74 -15.98 37.69
C LYS A 15 -45.71 -14.87 37.48
N LEU A 16 -46.10 -13.88 36.68
CA LEU A 16 -45.31 -12.68 36.38
C LEU A 16 -45.96 -11.44 37.00
N TYR A 17 -45.15 -10.45 37.37
CA TYR A 17 -45.64 -9.10 37.64
C TYR A 17 -44.83 -8.06 36.87
N LYS A 18 -45.47 -6.93 36.54
CA LYS A 18 -44.85 -5.80 35.85
C LYS A 18 -43.78 -5.19 36.74
N PHE A 19 -42.54 -5.16 36.28
CA PHE A 19 -41.36 -4.68 37.00
C PHE A 19 -40.75 -3.47 36.28
N GLY A 20 -41.55 -2.42 36.12
CA GLY A 20 -41.15 -1.19 35.42
C GLY A 20 -40.86 -1.41 33.93
N PHE A 21 -40.08 -0.51 33.35
CA PHE A 21 -39.70 -0.51 31.93
C PHE A 21 -38.19 -0.68 31.78
N ASP A 22 -37.75 -1.17 30.63
CA ASP A 22 -36.33 -1.17 30.25
C ASP A 22 -35.89 0.21 29.72
N LYS A 23 -34.62 0.32 29.31
CA LYS A 23 -34.06 1.57 28.74
C LYS A 23 -34.67 1.96 27.38
N GLN A 24 -35.39 1.04 26.73
CA GLN A 24 -36.06 1.23 25.45
C GLN A 24 -37.57 1.43 25.62
N ALA A 25 -38.03 1.65 26.87
CA ALA A 25 -39.43 1.77 27.24
C ALA A 25 -40.29 0.51 26.99
N ASN A 26 -39.69 -0.67 26.85
CA ASN A 26 -40.43 -1.93 26.81
C ASN A 26 -40.80 -2.40 28.22
N GLN A 27 -41.97 -3.02 28.36
CA GLN A 27 -42.43 -3.53 29.65
C GLN A 27 -41.52 -4.66 30.15
N LYS A 28 -40.90 -4.46 31.32
CA LYS A 28 -40.19 -5.52 32.04
C LYS A 28 -41.17 -6.32 32.90
N TYR A 29 -40.93 -7.62 32.97
CA TYR A 29 -41.62 -8.55 33.86
C TYR A 29 -40.60 -9.20 34.79
N GLN A 30 -41.00 -9.43 36.04
CA GLN A 30 -40.26 -10.27 36.98
C GLN A 30 -41.09 -11.51 37.32
N CYS A 31 -40.46 -12.68 37.21
CA CYS A 31 -41.07 -13.94 37.61
C CYS A 31 -41.09 -14.06 39.13
N LYS A 32 -42.25 -14.38 39.71
CA LYS A 32 -42.41 -14.55 41.17
C LYS A 32 -41.76 -15.83 41.70
N GLU A 33 -41.59 -16.85 40.86
CA GLU A 33 -41.06 -18.15 41.29
C GLU A 33 -39.54 -18.22 41.22
N CYS A 34 -38.92 -17.70 40.15
CA CYS A 34 -37.45 -17.76 39.98
C CYS A 34 -36.75 -16.39 40.07
N GLY A 35 -37.49 -15.31 40.32
CA GLY A 35 -36.95 -13.95 40.41
C GLY A 35 -36.40 -13.37 39.10
N ARG A 36 -36.44 -14.10 37.98
CA ARG A 36 -35.87 -13.64 36.69
C ARG A 36 -36.62 -12.43 36.15
N GLN A 37 -35.87 -11.38 35.82
CA GLN A 37 -36.36 -10.23 35.07
C GLN A 37 -36.10 -10.39 33.57
N PHE A 38 -37.07 -10.02 32.74
CA PHE A 38 -36.96 -10.03 31.29
C PHE A 38 -37.96 -9.05 30.66
N ALA A 39 -37.70 -8.65 29.42
CA ALA A 39 -38.63 -7.84 28.61
C ALA A 39 -38.80 -8.57 27.26
N PRO A 40 -40.00 -9.12 26.95
CA PRO A 40 -40.24 -9.90 25.73
C PRO A 40 -39.96 -9.12 24.46
N ASP A 41 -40.35 -7.84 24.45
CA ASP A 41 -40.22 -6.94 23.30
C ASP A 41 -38.86 -6.22 23.27
N SER A 42 -37.98 -6.51 24.24
CA SER A 42 -36.63 -5.96 24.21
C SER A 42 -35.83 -6.59 23.07
N VAL A 43 -35.52 -5.78 22.06
CA VAL A 43 -34.61 -6.17 20.99
C VAL A 43 -33.20 -6.16 21.61
N SER A 44 -32.75 -7.30 22.13
CA SER A 44 -31.38 -7.43 22.65
C SER A 44 -30.38 -7.46 21.49
N SER A 45 -30.17 -6.34 20.81
CA SER A 45 -29.01 -6.18 19.95
C SER A 45 -27.80 -5.94 20.86
N ARG A 46 -27.15 -7.02 21.30
CA ARG A 46 -25.78 -6.87 21.83
C ARG A 46 -24.99 -6.13 20.75
N PRO A 47 -24.32 -5.00 21.06
CA PRO A 47 -23.56 -4.30 20.05
C PRO A 47 -22.56 -5.29 19.45
N LYS A 48 -22.67 -5.50 18.13
CA LYS A 48 -21.70 -6.33 17.41
C LYS A 48 -20.33 -5.71 17.65
N SER A 49 -19.35 -6.53 18.03
CA SER A 49 -17.99 -6.05 18.22
C SER A 49 -17.53 -5.36 16.94
N LYS A 50 -16.96 -4.16 17.07
CA LYS A 50 -16.42 -3.37 15.95
C LYS A 50 -15.21 -4.06 15.30
N TYR A 51 -14.60 -5.03 15.98
CA TYR A 51 -13.34 -5.64 15.57
C TYR A 51 -13.55 -7.05 14.98
N PRO A 52 -12.70 -7.47 14.02
CA PRO A 52 -12.78 -8.78 13.40
C PRO A 52 -12.64 -9.91 14.42
N ARG A 53 -13.25 -11.07 14.15
CA ARG A 53 -13.06 -12.25 15.02
C ARG A 53 -11.67 -12.84 14.86
N CYS A 54 -11.21 -13.55 15.90
CA CYS A 54 -9.92 -14.22 15.86
C CYS A 54 -9.95 -15.37 14.84
N PRO A 55 -9.05 -15.42 13.85
CA PRO A 55 -9.06 -16.47 12.83
C PRO A 55 -8.72 -17.87 13.38
N LYS A 56 -8.06 -17.95 14.55
CA LYS A 56 -7.73 -19.25 15.19
C LYS A 56 -8.84 -19.85 16.04
N CYS A 57 -9.60 -19.04 16.77
CA CYS A 57 -10.58 -19.55 17.75
C CYS A 57 -11.95 -18.86 17.69
N ASN A 58 -12.17 -17.96 16.72
CA ASN A 58 -13.39 -17.21 16.48
C ASN A 58 -13.89 -16.35 17.67
N LYS A 59 -13.09 -16.20 18.73
CA LYS A 59 -13.39 -15.35 19.88
C LYS A 59 -13.21 -13.88 19.55
N ALA A 60 -13.81 -13.02 20.37
CA ALA A 60 -13.69 -11.58 20.26
C ALA A 60 -12.22 -11.14 20.35
N THR A 61 -11.89 -10.13 19.58
CA THR A 61 -10.57 -9.50 19.56
C THR A 61 -10.70 -8.05 20.01
N TYR A 62 -9.56 -7.44 20.31
CA TYR A 62 -9.43 -6.01 20.53
C TYR A 62 -8.29 -5.46 19.69
N LEU A 63 -8.37 -4.18 19.37
CA LEU A 63 -7.29 -3.44 18.72
C LEU A 63 -6.11 -3.33 19.70
N HIS A 64 -4.97 -3.90 19.33
CA HIS A 64 -3.74 -3.83 20.12
C HIS A 64 -2.91 -2.62 19.70
N HIS A 65 -2.70 -2.45 18.40
CA HIS A 65 -2.04 -1.27 17.83
C HIS A 65 -2.73 -0.83 16.54
N LYS A 66 -2.77 0.48 16.33
CA LYS A 66 -3.16 1.12 15.08
C LYS A 66 -1.90 1.68 14.43
N TYR A 67 -1.53 1.14 13.27
CA TYR A 67 -0.44 1.68 12.45
C TYR A 67 -1.01 2.41 11.24
N LYS A 68 -0.13 3.16 10.56
CA LYS A 68 -0.50 3.91 9.36
C LYS A 68 -1.07 3.02 8.27
N HIS A 69 -0.57 1.81 8.05
CA HIS A 69 -0.99 0.92 6.94
C HIS A 69 -1.72 -0.36 7.38
N TYR A 70 -1.74 -0.66 8.68
CA TYR A 70 -2.41 -1.85 9.19
C TYR A 70 -2.81 -1.71 10.65
N ASN A 71 -3.81 -2.48 11.06
CA ASN A 71 -4.21 -2.61 12.45
C ASN A 71 -3.79 -3.98 12.96
N ARG A 72 -3.17 -4.03 14.13
CA ARG A 72 -2.84 -5.29 14.82
C ARG A 72 -3.90 -5.57 15.87
N TYR A 73 -4.56 -6.72 15.74
CA TYR A 73 -5.56 -7.19 16.69
C TYR A 73 -5.01 -8.31 17.55
N LYS A 74 -5.51 -8.42 18.78
CA LYS A 74 -5.17 -9.50 19.69
C LYS A 74 -6.43 -10.18 20.21
N CYS A 75 -6.37 -11.51 20.29
CA CYS A 75 -7.47 -12.31 20.82
C CYS A 75 -7.65 -12.05 22.32
N GLY A 76 -8.88 -11.84 22.76
CA GLY A 76 -9.20 -11.66 24.19
C GLY A 76 -9.04 -12.93 25.04
N SER A 77 -8.92 -14.10 24.40
CA SER A 77 -8.75 -15.38 25.11
C SER A 77 -7.29 -15.63 25.44
N ARG A 78 -6.93 -15.60 26.73
CA ARG A 78 -5.56 -15.91 27.21
C ARG A 78 -5.05 -17.27 26.73
N LYS A 79 -5.92 -18.28 26.63
CA LYS A 79 -5.58 -19.61 26.07
C LYS A 79 -5.15 -19.59 24.60
N CYS A 80 -5.65 -18.63 23.82
CA CYS A 80 -5.33 -18.52 22.39
C CYS A 80 -4.16 -17.55 22.17
N ASN A 81 -4.19 -16.39 22.83
CA ASN A 81 -3.18 -15.32 22.74
C ASN A 81 -2.78 -14.92 21.31
N HIS A 82 -3.59 -15.27 20.31
CA HIS A 82 -3.28 -15.05 18.90
C HIS A 82 -3.37 -13.56 18.56
N ALA A 83 -2.40 -13.08 17.79
CA ALA A 83 -2.40 -11.74 17.22
C ALA A 83 -2.30 -11.82 15.70
N PHE A 84 -3.03 -10.96 15.00
CA PHE A 84 -3.02 -10.88 13.54
C PHE A 84 -3.16 -9.43 13.09
N SER A 85 -2.69 -9.15 11.88
CA SER A 85 -2.76 -7.82 11.26
C SER A 85 -3.86 -7.79 10.20
N GLN A 86 -4.57 -6.68 10.12
CA GLN A 86 -5.45 -6.36 9.00
C GLN A 86 -4.90 -5.12 8.32
N TYR A 87 -4.45 -5.30 7.08
CA TYR A 87 -3.95 -4.22 6.24
C TYR A 87 -5.12 -3.41 5.70
N HIS A 88 -4.91 -2.12 5.56
CA HIS A 88 -5.85 -1.24 4.88
C HIS A 88 -5.14 -0.56 3.71
N ASN A 89 -5.81 -0.50 2.57
CA ASN A 89 -5.23 0.00 1.32
C ASN A 89 -5.57 1.48 1.08
N LEU A 90 -5.75 2.25 2.16
CA LEU A 90 -6.23 3.63 2.08
C LEU A 90 -5.07 4.60 2.29
N ASN A 91 -4.95 5.58 1.39
CA ASN A 91 -3.99 6.69 1.47
C ASN A 91 -2.51 6.24 1.52
N ILE A 92 -2.11 5.38 0.59
CA ILE A 92 -0.69 5.11 0.33
C ILE A 92 -0.19 6.21 -0.63
N ASP A 93 0.86 6.92 -0.25
CA ASP A 93 1.45 7.97 -1.07
C ASP A 93 2.02 7.39 -2.37
N LEU A 94 2.06 8.20 -3.43
CA LEU A 94 2.56 7.77 -4.73
C LEU A 94 4.09 7.64 -4.69
N ALA A 95 4.63 6.67 -5.43
CA ALA A 95 6.08 6.51 -5.50
C ALA A 95 6.75 7.69 -6.21
N SER A 96 7.94 8.10 -5.76
CA SER A 96 8.70 9.20 -6.37
C SER A 96 8.98 8.96 -7.86
N SER A 97 9.06 7.69 -8.27
CA SER A 97 9.24 7.27 -9.64
C SER A 97 8.11 7.73 -10.55
N GLU A 98 6.89 7.92 -10.06
CA GLU A 98 5.73 8.32 -10.88
C GLU A 98 5.77 9.79 -11.32
N ASN A 99 6.45 10.65 -10.57
CA ASN A 99 6.49 12.11 -10.78
C ASN A 99 7.49 12.58 -11.86
N LEU A 100 7.69 11.81 -12.93
CA LEU A 100 8.57 12.25 -14.02
C LEU A 100 7.80 13.13 -15.00
N THR A 101 7.94 14.44 -14.87
CA THR A 101 7.41 15.44 -15.81
C THR A 101 8.45 15.79 -16.87
N GLY A 102 8.09 15.79 -18.16
CA GLY A 102 8.97 16.27 -19.23
C GLY A 102 8.24 16.65 -20.51
N SER A 103 8.93 17.41 -21.36
CA SER A 103 8.43 17.85 -22.66
C SER A 103 9.10 17.05 -23.77
N LEU A 104 8.28 16.45 -24.63
CA LEU A 104 8.68 15.70 -25.83
C LEU A 104 9.03 16.61 -27.01
N SER A 105 9.04 17.93 -26.80
CA SER A 105 9.23 18.88 -27.89
C SER A 105 10.68 18.89 -28.35
N MET A 106 10.89 18.62 -29.63
CA MET A 106 12.20 18.78 -30.29
C MET A 106 12.59 20.24 -30.52
N LYS A 107 11.68 21.18 -30.20
CA LYS A 107 11.88 22.61 -30.40
C LYS A 107 13.09 23.10 -29.61
N GLY A 108 13.90 23.93 -30.25
CA GLY A 108 15.07 24.58 -29.65
C GLY A 108 16.33 23.71 -29.57
N MET A 109 16.34 22.50 -30.14
CA MET A 109 17.55 21.67 -30.18
C MET A 109 18.47 22.08 -31.33
N ARG A 110 19.71 22.42 -30.99
CA ARG A 110 20.72 22.93 -31.93
C ARG A 110 21.53 21.85 -32.63
N PHE A 111 21.40 20.60 -32.17
CA PHE A 111 22.15 19.46 -32.69
C PHE A 111 21.23 18.51 -33.45
N PRO A 112 21.74 17.82 -34.49
CA PRO A 112 20.97 16.81 -35.21
C PRO A 112 20.46 15.71 -34.28
N LEU A 113 19.31 15.12 -34.64
CA LEU A 113 18.67 14.08 -33.85
C LEU A 113 19.59 12.89 -33.58
N HIS A 114 20.34 12.44 -34.59
CA HIS A 114 21.23 11.28 -34.44
C HIS A 114 22.26 11.50 -33.33
N THR A 115 22.86 12.70 -33.23
CA THR A 115 23.86 13.04 -32.21
C THR A 115 23.26 12.98 -30.80
N ILE A 116 22.04 13.50 -30.66
CA ILE A 116 21.30 13.48 -29.38
C ILE A 116 20.99 12.04 -29.00
N LEU A 117 20.49 11.23 -29.93
CA LEU A 117 20.21 9.82 -29.69
C LEU A 117 21.47 9.05 -29.32
N THR A 118 22.60 9.26 -30.01
CA THR A 118 23.89 8.65 -29.64
C THR A 118 24.28 8.99 -28.21
N ALA A 119 24.15 10.25 -27.81
CA ALA A 119 24.44 10.67 -26.43
C ALA A 119 23.52 9.99 -25.41
N LEU A 120 22.21 9.89 -25.71
CA LEU A 120 21.23 9.24 -24.83
C LEU A 120 21.47 7.74 -24.73
N THR A 121 21.80 7.07 -25.84
CA THR A 121 22.16 5.65 -25.88
C THR A 121 23.37 5.37 -25.00
N LEU A 122 24.44 6.16 -25.16
CA LEU A 122 25.65 6.04 -24.34
C LEU A 122 25.37 6.27 -22.84
N TYR A 123 24.45 7.17 -22.53
CA TYR A 123 24.07 7.44 -21.14
C TYR A 123 23.27 6.28 -20.53
N PHE A 124 22.15 5.89 -21.17
CA PHE A 124 21.20 4.93 -20.58
C PHE A 124 21.61 3.46 -20.74
N LEU A 125 22.27 3.08 -21.84
CA LEU A 125 22.67 1.69 -22.08
C LEU A 125 24.09 1.41 -21.62
N ASN A 126 25.01 2.35 -21.84
CA ASN A 126 26.43 2.15 -21.54
C ASN A 126 26.87 2.72 -20.18
N ASN A 127 25.95 3.35 -19.42
CA ASN A 127 26.24 3.98 -18.12
C ASN A 127 27.41 4.99 -18.17
N THR A 128 27.59 5.66 -19.30
CA THR A 128 28.71 6.60 -19.47
C THR A 128 28.39 7.98 -18.88
N SER A 129 29.39 8.60 -18.25
CA SER A 129 29.23 9.95 -17.70
C SER A 129 29.01 10.98 -18.80
N THR A 130 28.28 12.06 -18.52
CA THR A 130 28.02 13.14 -19.49
C THR A 130 29.31 13.82 -19.99
N ARG A 131 30.38 13.82 -19.19
CA ARG A 131 31.71 14.31 -19.58
C ARG A 131 32.39 13.35 -20.55
N ALA A 132 32.34 12.04 -20.27
CA ALA A 132 32.88 11.02 -21.18
C ALA A 132 32.14 11.03 -22.52
N ILE A 133 30.80 11.21 -22.52
CA ILE A 133 30.00 11.34 -23.74
C ILE A 133 30.42 12.59 -24.55
N SER A 134 30.61 13.73 -23.88
CA SER A 134 31.08 14.96 -24.52
C SER A 134 32.44 14.75 -25.21
N GLN A 135 33.38 14.10 -24.52
CA GLN A 135 34.68 13.74 -25.08
C GLN A 135 34.55 12.75 -26.24
N PHE A 136 33.70 11.72 -26.11
CA PHE A 136 33.45 10.73 -27.14
C PHE A 136 32.95 11.37 -28.44
N LEU A 137 31.95 12.25 -28.36
CA LEU A 137 31.41 12.97 -29.53
C LEU A 137 32.46 13.88 -30.19
N LYS A 138 33.35 14.46 -29.39
CA LYS A 138 34.43 15.30 -29.90
C LYS A 138 35.49 14.48 -30.65
N VAL A 139 35.85 13.31 -30.14
CA VAL A 139 36.90 12.47 -30.75
C VAL A 139 36.38 11.75 -32.00
N THR A 140 35.17 11.18 -31.96
CA THR A 140 34.68 10.32 -33.04
C THR A 140 33.99 11.08 -34.18
N SER A 141 33.35 12.21 -33.88
CA SER A 141 32.56 12.96 -34.86
C SER A 141 32.97 14.43 -34.98
N ASN A 142 34.04 14.86 -34.30
CA ASN A 142 34.48 16.26 -34.22
C ASN A 142 33.40 17.25 -33.71
N ILE A 143 32.39 16.75 -32.98
CA ILE A 143 31.27 17.55 -32.48
C ILE A 143 31.61 18.08 -31.08
N SER A 144 31.56 19.40 -30.89
CA SER A 144 31.76 20.03 -29.58
C SER A 144 30.43 20.27 -28.87
N VAL A 145 30.13 19.47 -27.85
CA VAL A 145 28.92 19.59 -27.02
C VAL A 145 29.33 19.60 -25.55
N SER A 146 28.79 20.55 -24.77
CA SER A 146 29.02 20.57 -23.31
C SER A 146 28.32 19.41 -22.60
N HIS A 147 28.96 18.84 -21.58
CA HIS A 147 28.36 17.83 -20.70
C HIS A 147 27.05 18.29 -20.04
N VAL A 148 26.88 19.61 -19.82
CA VAL A 148 25.64 20.20 -19.29
C VAL A 148 24.51 20.08 -20.30
N THR A 149 24.80 20.28 -21.59
CA THR A 149 23.83 20.09 -22.67
C THR A 149 23.38 18.63 -22.76
N ILE A 150 24.32 17.69 -22.61
CA ILE A 150 24.00 16.24 -22.57
C ILE A 150 23.11 15.93 -21.35
N SER A 151 23.45 16.47 -20.17
CA SER A 151 22.61 16.32 -18.98
C SER A 151 21.20 16.87 -19.20
N SER A 152 21.08 18.02 -19.86
CA SER A 152 19.79 18.61 -20.23
C SER A 152 18.98 17.69 -21.15
N TRP A 153 19.62 17.05 -22.13
CA TRP A 153 18.96 16.05 -22.99
C TRP A 153 18.47 14.84 -22.17
N VAL A 154 19.31 14.27 -21.30
CA VAL A 154 18.94 13.13 -20.45
C VAL A 154 17.68 13.45 -19.63
N HIS A 155 17.65 14.59 -18.93
CA HIS A 155 16.50 14.98 -18.12
C HIS A 155 15.25 15.24 -18.97
N LYS A 156 15.42 15.85 -20.15
CA LYS A 156 14.31 16.16 -21.06
C LYS A 156 13.66 14.89 -21.63
N PHE A 157 14.46 13.90 -22.01
CA PHE A 157 13.99 12.68 -22.68
C PHE A 157 13.71 11.50 -21.73
N ALA A 158 14.13 11.54 -20.45
CA ALA A 158 13.85 10.47 -19.50
C ALA A 158 12.34 10.11 -19.39
N PRO A 159 11.40 11.08 -19.34
CA PRO A 159 9.97 10.77 -19.28
C PRO A 159 9.47 10.07 -20.56
N TYR A 160 10.00 10.46 -21.73
CA TYR A 160 9.68 9.80 -23.00
C TYR A 160 10.02 8.31 -22.99
N PHE A 161 11.26 7.99 -22.59
CA PHE A 161 11.71 6.61 -22.55
C PHE A 161 10.92 5.80 -21.52
N LYS A 162 10.55 6.39 -20.39
CA LYS A 162 9.68 5.74 -19.42
C LYS A 162 8.30 5.43 -20.00
N GLU A 163 7.66 6.35 -20.70
CA GLU A 163 6.37 6.11 -21.35
C GLU A 163 6.47 5.02 -22.42
N LYS A 164 7.54 5.03 -23.23
CA LYS A 164 7.78 3.98 -24.22
C LYS A 164 8.06 2.63 -23.57
N ALA A 165 8.86 2.59 -22.51
CA ALA A 165 9.11 1.36 -21.74
C ALA A 165 7.80 0.76 -21.21
N LYS A 166 6.86 1.57 -20.70
CA LYS A 166 5.55 1.09 -20.24
C LYS A 166 4.77 0.31 -21.30
N ILE A 167 4.90 0.66 -22.59
CA ILE A 167 4.24 -0.08 -23.67
C ILE A 167 4.80 -1.51 -23.77
N PHE A 168 6.12 -1.65 -23.59
CA PHE A 168 6.80 -2.95 -23.64
C PHE A 168 6.61 -3.77 -22.35
N ASN A 169 6.30 -3.13 -21.21
CA ASN A 169 6.04 -3.86 -19.96
C ASN A 169 4.93 -4.91 -20.10
N ALA A 170 3.91 -4.66 -20.93
CA ALA A 170 2.81 -5.61 -21.16
C ALA A 170 3.25 -6.89 -21.91
N GLN A 171 4.43 -6.88 -22.50
CA GLN A 171 5.01 -8.02 -23.24
C GLN A 171 6.00 -8.81 -22.39
N LEU A 172 6.34 -8.32 -21.19
CA LEU A 172 7.25 -9.01 -20.29
C LEU A 172 6.51 -10.12 -19.54
N ASP A 173 7.14 -11.30 -19.48
CA ASP A 173 6.71 -12.37 -18.60
C ASP A 173 7.33 -12.13 -17.22
N LEU A 174 6.52 -11.69 -16.26
CA LEU A 174 6.93 -11.36 -14.89
C LEU A 174 6.33 -12.35 -13.87
N ASN A 175 6.15 -13.60 -14.27
CA ASN A 175 5.58 -14.67 -13.44
C ASN A 175 6.65 -15.40 -12.59
N SER A 176 7.63 -14.68 -12.05
CA SER A 176 8.56 -15.30 -11.09
C SER A 176 7.86 -15.60 -9.78
N ASP A 177 8.24 -16.72 -9.14
CA ASP A 177 7.72 -17.13 -7.83
C ASP A 177 8.18 -16.20 -6.68
N ASP A 178 9.26 -15.44 -6.90
CA ASP A 178 9.87 -14.57 -5.89
C ASP A 178 10.21 -13.19 -6.43
N TRP A 179 10.05 -12.18 -5.57
CA TRP A 179 10.57 -10.83 -5.77
C TRP A 179 11.65 -10.52 -4.74
N HIS A 180 12.69 -9.80 -5.16
CA HIS A 180 13.70 -9.26 -4.24
C HIS A 180 13.48 -7.77 -4.04
N ALA A 181 13.43 -7.34 -2.79
CA ALA A 181 13.36 -5.92 -2.45
C ALA A 181 14.47 -5.56 -1.47
N ASP A 182 15.12 -4.43 -1.71
CA ASP A 182 16.21 -3.92 -0.86
C ASP A 182 16.28 -2.40 -0.90
N GLU A 183 16.97 -1.81 0.07
CA GLU A 183 17.26 -0.38 0.11
C GLU A 183 18.76 -0.08 0.01
N THR A 184 19.13 0.86 -0.85
CA THR A 184 20.50 1.33 -0.99
C THR A 184 20.62 2.81 -0.61
N VAL A 185 21.67 3.15 0.13
CA VAL A 185 21.96 4.55 0.49
C VAL A 185 22.60 5.25 -0.70
N VAL A 186 22.04 6.40 -1.08
CA VAL A 186 22.60 7.28 -2.12
C VAL A 186 22.74 8.71 -1.59
N PHE A 187 23.74 9.44 -2.07
CA PHE A 187 23.94 10.85 -1.72
C PHE A 187 23.62 11.75 -2.90
N ILE A 188 22.67 12.66 -2.72
CA ILE A 188 22.27 13.63 -3.74
C ILE A 188 22.52 15.02 -3.17
N SER A 189 23.40 15.78 -3.83
CA SER A 189 23.81 17.13 -3.39
C SER A 189 24.24 17.15 -1.91
N GLY A 190 25.00 16.14 -1.48
CA GLY A 190 25.50 15.99 -0.11
C GLY A 190 24.46 15.54 0.93
N LYS A 191 23.19 15.36 0.55
CA LYS A 191 22.15 14.84 1.44
C LYS A 191 21.97 13.34 1.25
N LYS A 192 21.73 12.63 2.36
CA LYS A 192 21.50 11.18 2.38
C LYS A 192 20.06 10.88 1.92
N TYR A 193 19.94 9.93 1.00
CA TYR A 193 18.68 9.36 0.54
C TYR A 193 18.76 7.83 0.60
N TYR A 194 17.60 7.19 0.57
CA TYR A 194 17.40 5.76 0.46
C TYR A 194 16.65 5.48 -0.83
N LEU A 195 17.29 4.72 -1.71
CA LEU A 195 16.69 4.19 -2.92
C LEU A 195 16.19 2.77 -2.63
N TRP A 196 14.88 2.65 -2.51
CA TRP A 196 14.19 1.37 -2.39
C TRP A 196 13.95 0.80 -3.78
N LEU A 197 14.28 -0.47 -3.98
CA LEU A 197 14.13 -1.18 -5.24
C LEU A 197 13.41 -2.50 -5.01
N ALA A 198 12.46 -2.82 -5.90
CA ALA A 198 11.88 -4.15 -6.01
C ALA A 198 12.19 -4.67 -7.42
N ILE A 199 12.76 -5.86 -7.49
CA ILE A 199 13.11 -6.53 -8.74
C ILE A 199 12.49 -7.92 -8.79
N ASP A 200 12.15 -8.33 -10.00
CA ASP A 200 11.78 -9.70 -10.32
C ASP A 200 13.02 -10.62 -10.22
N SER A 201 12.86 -11.81 -9.62
CA SER A 201 14.02 -12.68 -9.32
C SER A 201 14.64 -13.31 -10.56
N GLU A 202 13.83 -13.75 -11.53
CA GLU A 202 14.31 -14.43 -12.73
C GLU A 202 14.74 -13.44 -13.81
N THR A 203 13.88 -12.50 -14.17
CA THR A 203 14.15 -11.55 -15.26
C THR A 203 15.06 -10.40 -14.85
N ARG A 204 15.27 -10.20 -13.54
CA ARG A 204 15.97 -9.04 -12.96
C ARG A 204 15.34 -7.70 -13.32
N PHE A 205 14.11 -7.70 -13.82
CA PHE A 205 13.40 -6.50 -14.20
C PHE A 205 13.05 -5.66 -12.96
N VAL A 206 13.23 -4.34 -13.04
CA VAL A 206 12.86 -3.44 -11.95
C VAL A 206 11.36 -3.22 -11.95
N LEU A 207 10.67 -3.81 -10.97
CA LEU A 207 9.22 -3.74 -10.80
C LEU A 207 8.78 -2.40 -10.24
N ALA A 208 9.51 -1.89 -9.24
CA ALA A 208 9.23 -0.61 -8.60
C ALA A 208 10.50 0.00 -8.02
N PHE A 209 10.51 1.32 -7.90
CA PHE A 209 11.54 2.02 -7.16
C PHE A 209 10.98 3.28 -6.50
N HIS A 210 11.50 3.57 -5.31
CA HIS A 210 11.09 4.72 -4.51
C HIS A 210 12.31 5.37 -3.85
N LEU A 211 12.49 6.66 -4.11
CA LEU A 211 13.56 7.46 -3.54
C LEU A 211 12.99 8.37 -2.46
N THR A 212 13.53 8.26 -1.25
CA THR A 212 13.07 9.04 -0.08
C THR A 212 14.25 9.34 0.85
N GLN A 213 14.10 10.34 1.72
CA GLN A 213 15.07 10.59 2.80
C GLN A 213 14.81 9.71 4.04
N ALA A 214 13.61 9.15 4.16
CA ALA A 214 13.22 8.32 5.29
C ALA A 214 13.48 6.84 5.02
N ARG A 215 14.00 6.13 6.03
CA ARG A 215 14.07 4.67 6.06
C ARG A 215 13.01 4.15 7.02
N ASP A 216 11.78 4.06 6.54
CA ASP A 216 10.62 3.68 7.34
C ASP A 216 9.76 2.62 6.65
N SER A 217 8.78 2.09 7.38
CA SER A 217 7.83 1.13 6.83
C SER A 217 6.98 1.75 5.73
N ASP A 218 6.75 3.06 5.76
CA ASP A 218 5.90 3.74 4.80
C ASP A 218 6.52 3.68 3.40
N ALA A 219 7.83 3.91 3.29
CA ALA A 219 8.57 3.75 2.04
C ALA A 219 8.45 2.31 1.48
N ALA A 220 8.55 1.30 2.34
CA ALA A 220 8.38 -0.09 1.94
C ALA A 220 6.95 -0.39 1.46
N PHE A 221 5.93 0.17 2.13
CA PHE A 221 4.53 0.05 1.69
C PHE A 221 4.28 0.72 0.33
N ILE A 222 4.87 1.90 0.10
CA ILE A 222 4.78 2.61 -1.19
C ILE A 222 5.41 1.77 -2.31
N LEU A 223 6.61 1.22 -2.06
CA LEU A 223 7.31 0.35 -3.01
C LEU A 223 6.46 -0.87 -3.39
N MET A 224 5.94 -1.60 -2.40
CA MET A 224 5.14 -2.80 -2.63
C MET A 224 3.80 -2.48 -3.31
N ASN A 225 3.16 -1.37 -2.95
CA ASN A 225 1.93 -0.93 -3.59
C ASN A 225 2.15 -0.61 -5.08
N GLN A 226 3.29 -0.03 -5.43
CA GLN A 226 3.68 0.18 -6.82
C GLN A 226 3.99 -1.15 -7.52
N ALA A 227 4.81 -2.03 -6.92
CA ALA A 227 5.19 -3.30 -7.54
C ALA A 227 3.98 -4.21 -7.83
N LYS A 228 2.94 -4.15 -6.99
CA LYS A 228 1.68 -4.88 -7.17
C LYS A 228 1.02 -4.66 -8.54
N SER A 229 1.21 -3.50 -9.18
CA SER A 229 0.64 -3.28 -10.52
C SER A 229 1.30 -4.13 -11.61
N MET A 230 2.50 -4.66 -11.33
CA MET A 230 3.29 -5.45 -12.28
C MET A 230 2.99 -6.96 -12.17
N GLY A 231 2.30 -7.40 -11.12
CA GLY A 231 1.97 -8.81 -10.93
C GLY A 231 1.88 -9.20 -9.47
N LYS A 232 2.15 -10.47 -9.20
CA LYS A 232 2.31 -11.05 -7.88
C LYS A 232 3.46 -12.06 -7.93
N PRO A 233 4.29 -12.16 -6.88
CA PRO A 233 5.05 -13.38 -6.65
C PRO A 233 4.10 -14.53 -6.28
#